data_AF-A0A9C7PJG7-F1
#
_entry.id   AF-A0A9C7PJG7-F1
#
_cell.length_a   1.000
_cell.length_b   1.000
_cell.length_c   1.000
_cell.angle_alpha   90.00
_cell.angle_beta   90.00
_cell.angle_gamma   90.00
#
_symmetry.space_group_name_H-M   'P 1'
#
loop_
_entity.id
_entity.type
_entity.pdbx_description
1 polymer ?
#
loop_
_entity_poly.entity_id
_entity_poly.type
_entity_poly.pdbx_seq_one_letter_code
_entity_poly.pdbx_strand_id
1 'polypeptide(L)'
;MVWDGECSFCKKFADRFETRSKNLVEFIPYQLLSEKYPNAPAYDYQNSVYFLENSGSTSGAEAIFNFFKKTGIKWPNILYEKFKFFRTTTEFFYRLIANNRKVAGVLGRFLFGSNFLKDTFSISSWLFARFLGLVGLIAFLSFWFQAETLISSKGIIPFSDDLNQVKSYIFKSNLEISKWLVRPSLLWISQTDIWLNVVILIGICSSFLLIGGLIPHIAIMLSWISYLSIAVVSEPFLNFQWDALLLETYFLSFFLVPWKLHHNRNSLANPPALGRWLLWLLAFKLMFESGVVKFTFYGEGGSNAWRDLTALNYHFWTQPIPSWISYYIDKLPTIFDKAALIFTYFCEIIIPFFIFFPRRLRRFSAIFLITFQLLILLSGNYGFFNILTIAICITLFDDQFLNKVS
;
A
#
# COMPACT_ATOMS: atom_id res chain seq x y z
N MET A 1 -31.46 15.72 5.53
CA MET A 1 -31.47 14.45 4.77
C MET A 1 -32.34 13.47 5.53
N VAL A 2 -33.43 13.02 4.91
CA VAL A 2 -34.46 12.19 5.53
C VAL A 2 -34.30 10.75 5.07
N TRP A 3 -34.37 9.80 6.01
CA TRP A 3 -34.16 8.38 5.75
C TRP A 3 -35.01 7.49 6.68
N ASP A 4 -35.09 6.20 6.39
CA ASP A 4 -35.86 5.21 7.16
C ASP A 4 -35.14 4.74 8.43
N GLY A 5 -35.60 5.25 9.57
CA GLY A 5 -35.06 4.99 10.92
C GLY A 5 -35.11 3.55 11.38
N GLU A 6 -36.07 2.77 10.90
CA GLU A 6 -36.27 1.36 11.28
C GLU A 6 -35.33 0.44 10.48
N CYS A 7 -34.82 0.90 9.34
CA CYS A 7 -33.87 0.15 8.55
C CYS A 7 -32.45 0.23 9.13
N SER A 8 -32.01 -0.88 9.74
CA SER A 8 -30.65 -1.02 10.30
C SER A 8 -29.52 -0.78 9.26
N PHE A 9 -29.76 -1.08 7.99
CA PHE A 9 -28.83 -0.78 6.90
C PHE A 9 -28.75 0.71 6.61
N CYS A 10 -29.90 1.38 6.52
CA CYS A 10 -29.97 2.83 6.29
C CYS A 10 -29.32 3.60 7.43
N LYS A 11 -29.56 3.20 8.68
CA LYS A 11 -28.94 3.81 9.87
C LYS A 11 -27.42 3.84 9.79
N LYS A 12 -26.80 2.71 9.45
CA LYS A 12 -25.33 2.62 9.33
C LYS A 12 -24.74 3.54 8.25
N PHE A 13 -25.45 3.72 7.14
CA PHE A 13 -25.03 4.64 6.10
C PHE A 13 -25.32 6.11 6.47
N ALA A 14 -26.42 6.38 7.17
CA ALA A 14 -26.72 7.69 7.73
C ALA A 14 -25.60 8.13 8.69
N ASP A 15 -25.23 7.30 9.67
CA ASP A 15 -24.13 7.57 10.60
C ASP A 15 -22.80 7.86 9.85
N ARG A 16 -22.51 7.11 8.79
CA ARG A 16 -21.33 7.31 7.94
C ARG A 16 -21.36 8.64 7.19
N PHE A 17 -22.52 9.06 6.69
CA PHE A 17 -22.67 10.32 5.96
C PHE A 17 -22.74 11.53 6.89
N GLU A 18 -23.36 11.39 8.05
CA GLU A 18 -23.42 12.41 9.09
C GLU A 18 -22.02 12.75 9.61
N THR A 19 -21.23 11.73 9.99
CA THR A 19 -19.83 11.94 10.40
C THR A 19 -18.96 12.60 9.31
N ARG A 20 -19.33 12.44 8.04
CA ARG A 20 -18.68 13.12 6.92
C ARG A 20 -19.15 14.56 6.72
N SER A 21 -20.41 14.85 7.01
CA SER A 21 -21.03 16.15 6.73
C SER A 21 -20.46 17.27 7.59
N LYS A 22 -19.78 16.95 8.71
CA LYS A 22 -19.26 17.93 9.69
C LYS A 22 -20.34 18.95 10.10
N ASN A 23 -21.56 18.46 10.35
CA ASN A 23 -22.74 19.25 10.72
C ASN A 23 -23.28 20.21 9.64
N LEU A 24 -22.83 20.11 8.39
CA LEU A 24 -23.40 20.89 7.27
C LEU A 24 -24.77 20.39 6.82
N VAL A 25 -25.05 19.11 7.06
CA VAL A 25 -26.29 18.45 6.68
C VAL A 25 -26.79 17.69 7.89
N GLU A 26 -28.02 17.97 8.27
CA GLU A 26 -28.73 17.24 9.32
C GLU A 26 -29.32 15.93 8.78
N PHE A 27 -29.22 14.86 9.56
CA PHE A 27 -29.78 13.54 9.24
C PHE A 27 -30.93 13.22 10.19
N ILE A 28 -32.13 13.03 9.66
CA ILE A 28 -33.34 12.85 10.48
C ILE A 28 -34.07 11.58 10.02
N PRO A 29 -34.37 10.63 10.92
CA PRO A 29 -35.29 9.54 10.65
C PRO A 29 -36.68 10.09 10.32
N TYR A 30 -37.35 9.59 9.30
CA TYR A 30 -38.66 10.14 8.91
C TYR A 30 -39.70 10.03 10.02
N GLN A 31 -39.58 9.05 10.92
CA GLN A 31 -40.44 8.86 12.10
C GLN A 31 -40.47 10.09 13.02
N LEU A 32 -39.38 10.88 13.05
CA LEU A 32 -39.24 12.09 13.87
C LEU A 32 -39.42 13.38 13.04
N LEU A 33 -39.67 13.25 11.73
CA LEU A 33 -39.71 14.39 10.81
C LEU A 33 -40.86 15.33 11.14
N SER A 34 -42.06 14.81 11.40
CA SER A 34 -43.25 15.61 11.68
C SER A 34 -43.18 16.37 13.00
N GLU A 35 -42.43 15.84 13.99
CA GLU A 35 -42.22 16.49 15.28
C GLU A 35 -41.34 17.73 15.14
N LYS A 36 -40.23 17.61 14.38
CA LYS A 36 -39.26 18.69 14.20
C LYS A 36 -39.62 19.66 13.08
N TYR A 37 -40.25 19.16 12.01
CA TYR A 37 -40.66 19.92 10.83
C TYR A 37 -42.12 19.59 10.47
N PRO A 38 -43.10 20.24 11.13
CA PRO A 38 -44.53 19.96 10.93
C PRO A 38 -45.00 20.20 9.49
N ASN A 39 -44.35 21.12 8.76
CA ASN A 39 -44.67 21.48 7.39
C ASN A 39 -43.84 20.69 6.34
N ALA A 40 -43.16 19.61 6.75
CA ALA A 40 -42.39 18.81 5.81
C ALA A 40 -43.33 18.12 4.79
N PRO A 41 -42.95 18.04 3.49
CA PRO A 41 -43.78 17.38 2.49
C PRO A 41 -44.02 15.90 2.83
N ALA A 42 -45.21 15.38 2.51
CA ALA A 42 -45.48 13.95 2.64
C ALA A 42 -44.95 13.19 1.42
N TYR A 43 -43.74 12.64 1.53
CA TYR A 43 -43.12 11.79 0.50
C TYR A 43 -42.99 10.34 0.98
N ASP A 44 -42.64 9.43 0.05
CA ASP A 44 -42.37 8.02 0.37
C ASP A 44 -40.96 7.83 0.97
N TYR A 45 -40.82 8.32 2.20
CA TYR A 45 -39.58 8.24 2.98
C TYR A 45 -39.20 6.80 3.37
N GLN A 46 -40.13 5.85 3.29
CA GLN A 46 -39.86 4.45 3.55
C GLN A 46 -39.02 3.85 2.43
N ASN A 47 -39.35 4.11 1.17
CA ASN A 47 -38.67 3.47 0.03
C ASN A 47 -37.48 4.26 -0.50
N SER A 48 -37.43 5.58 -0.30
CA SER A 48 -36.33 6.41 -0.79
C SER A 48 -35.83 7.41 0.24
N VAL A 49 -34.54 7.75 0.10
CA VAL A 49 -33.89 8.82 0.85
C VAL A 49 -34.15 10.15 0.15
N TYR A 50 -34.44 11.17 0.95
CA TYR A 50 -34.72 12.52 0.44
C TYR A 50 -33.72 13.54 0.96
N PHE A 51 -33.28 14.41 0.06
CA PHE A 51 -32.48 15.58 0.39
C PHE A 51 -33.37 16.82 0.21
N LEU A 52 -33.72 17.44 1.34
CA LEU A 52 -34.59 18.62 1.40
C LEU A 52 -33.73 19.87 1.53
N GLU A 53 -33.98 20.85 0.67
CA GLU A 53 -33.41 22.20 0.70
C GLU A 53 -34.53 23.23 0.66
N ASN A 54 -34.22 24.49 1.03
CA ASN A 54 -35.19 25.59 0.96
C ASN A 54 -35.72 25.83 -0.47
N SER A 55 -34.94 25.46 -1.50
CA SER A 55 -35.28 25.62 -2.92
C SER A 55 -35.98 24.41 -3.55
N GLY A 56 -36.11 23.28 -2.83
CA GLY A 56 -36.74 22.07 -3.37
C GLY A 56 -36.26 20.78 -2.71
N SER A 57 -36.78 19.66 -3.20
CA SER A 57 -36.48 18.32 -2.68
C SER A 57 -36.02 17.39 -3.80
N THR A 58 -34.98 16.61 -3.53
CA THR A 58 -34.51 15.54 -4.43
C THR A 58 -34.57 14.20 -3.73
N SER A 59 -34.67 13.11 -4.50
CA SER A 59 -34.85 11.75 -4.00
C SER A 59 -33.85 10.79 -4.63
N GLY A 60 -33.70 9.59 -4.08
CA GLY A 60 -32.96 8.52 -4.73
C GLY A 60 -31.45 8.76 -4.78
N ALA A 61 -30.82 8.44 -5.92
CA ALA A 61 -29.40 8.68 -6.13
C ALA A 61 -29.09 10.19 -6.25
N GLU A 62 -30.01 10.96 -6.83
CA GLU A 62 -29.89 12.43 -6.91
C GLU A 62 -29.71 13.08 -5.52
N ALA A 63 -30.49 12.64 -4.52
CA ALA A 63 -30.37 13.11 -3.14
C ALA A 63 -28.95 12.90 -2.58
N ILE A 64 -28.34 11.74 -2.87
CA ILE A 64 -26.97 11.41 -2.46
C ILE A 64 -25.94 12.31 -3.17
N PHE A 65 -26.12 12.56 -4.46
CA PHE A 65 -25.21 13.43 -5.19
C PHE A 65 -25.32 14.90 -4.78
N ASN A 66 -26.51 15.40 -4.47
CA ASN A 66 -26.71 16.73 -3.90
C ASN A 66 -26.08 16.86 -2.50
N PHE A 67 -26.16 15.82 -1.68
CA PHE A 67 -25.40 15.74 -0.43
C PHE A 67 -23.89 15.87 -0.66
N PHE A 68 -23.32 15.17 -1.66
CA PHE A 68 -21.89 15.31 -1.99
C PHE A 68 -21.53 16.71 -2.50
N LYS A 69 -22.40 17.31 -3.33
CA LYS A 69 -22.25 18.69 -3.83
C LYS A 69 -22.13 19.68 -2.67
N LYS A 70 -22.99 19.56 -1.65
CA LYS A 70 -22.96 20.41 -0.44
C LYS A 70 -21.77 20.16 0.46
N THR A 71 -21.30 18.92 0.57
CA THR A 71 -20.12 18.57 1.37
C THR A 71 -18.78 18.80 0.64
N GLY A 72 -18.80 19.47 -0.53
CA GLY A 72 -17.62 19.96 -1.24
C GLY A 72 -17.17 19.12 -2.43
N ILE A 73 -17.79 17.96 -2.70
CA ILE A 73 -17.46 17.10 -3.83
C ILE A 73 -18.50 17.28 -4.94
N LYS A 74 -18.20 18.15 -5.90
CA LYS A 74 -19.15 18.54 -6.97
C LYS A 74 -19.20 17.59 -8.16
N TRP A 75 -18.10 16.89 -8.46
CA TRP A 75 -17.99 16.11 -9.71
C TRP A 75 -19.05 15.00 -9.89
N PRO A 76 -19.51 14.25 -8.87
CA PRO A 76 -20.52 13.21 -9.06
C PRO A 76 -21.87 13.80 -9.49
N ASN A 77 -22.24 14.94 -8.90
CA ASN A 77 -23.46 15.65 -9.26
C ASN A 77 -23.36 16.24 -10.68
N ILE A 78 -22.20 16.78 -11.07
CA ILE A 78 -21.97 17.24 -12.45
C ILE A 78 -22.14 16.07 -13.45
N LEU A 79 -21.63 14.88 -13.13
CA LEU A 79 -21.80 13.71 -13.99
C LEU A 79 -23.27 13.28 -14.08
N TYR A 80 -24.00 13.29 -12.96
CA TYR A 80 -25.43 12.98 -12.89
C TYR A 80 -26.29 13.93 -13.73
N GLU A 81 -26.00 15.23 -13.67
CA GLU A 81 -26.69 16.25 -14.45
C GLU A 81 -26.35 16.14 -15.94
N LYS A 82 -25.07 15.99 -16.31
CA LYS A 82 -24.61 16.01 -17.71
C LYS A 82 -24.84 14.72 -18.49
N PHE A 83 -24.67 13.55 -17.87
CA PHE A 83 -24.65 12.28 -18.59
C PHE A 83 -25.88 11.43 -18.26
N LYS A 84 -26.81 11.32 -19.22
CA LYS A 84 -28.03 10.51 -19.09
C LYS A 84 -27.72 9.06 -18.71
N PHE A 85 -26.69 8.46 -19.33
CA PHE A 85 -26.26 7.10 -19.02
C PHE A 85 -25.90 6.96 -17.53
N PHE A 86 -25.01 7.81 -17.01
CA PHE A 86 -24.61 7.79 -15.61
C PHE A 86 -25.81 7.94 -14.66
N ARG A 87 -26.72 8.86 -14.97
CA ARG A 87 -27.97 9.06 -14.23
C ARG A 87 -28.82 7.78 -14.16
N THR A 88 -29.12 7.18 -15.31
CA THR A 88 -29.94 5.96 -15.39
C THR A 88 -29.28 4.79 -14.66
N THR A 89 -27.98 4.61 -14.82
CA THR A 89 -27.23 3.53 -14.16
C THR A 89 -27.20 3.69 -12.64
N THR A 90 -26.93 4.90 -12.14
CA THR A 90 -26.88 5.16 -10.69
C THR A 90 -28.24 5.03 -10.02
N GLU A 91 -29.31 5.50 -10.65
CA GLU A 91 -30.69 5.32 -10.17
C GLU A 91 -31.12 3.84 -10.20
N PHE A 92 -30.73 3.10 -11.23
CA PHE A 92 -30.97 1.65 -11.30
C PHE A 92 -30.33 0.92 -10.10
N PHE A 93 -29.04 1.17 -9.84
CA PHE A 93 -28.35 0.56 -8.71
C PHE A 93 -28.90 1.02 -7.36
N TYR A 94 -29.29 2.29 -7.24
CA TYR A 94 -29.95 2.81 -6.05
C TYR A 94 -31.25 2.04 -5.77
N ARG A 95 -32.14 1.93 -6.76
CA ARG A 95 -33.41 1.20 -6.63
C ARG A 95 -33.19 -0.27 -6.32
N LEU A 96 -32.20 -0.90 -6.95
CA LEU A 96 -31.84 -2.29 -6.67
C LEU A 96 -31.43 -2.49 -5.21
N ILE A 97 -30.63 -1.58 -4.64
CA ILE A 97 -30.25 -1.61 -3.22
C ILE A 97 -31.44 -1.28 -2.31
N ALA A 98 -32.22 -0.26 -2.66
CA ALA A 98 -33.37 0.20 -1.88
C ALA A 98 -34.49 -0.86 -1.80
N ASN A 99 -34.70 -1.63 -2.86
CA ASN A 99 -35.67 -2.73 -2.89
C ASN A 99 -35.14 -3.99 -2.18
N ASN A 100 -33.81 -4.14 -2.05
CA ASN A 100 -33.16 -5.33 -1.47
C ASN A 100 -32.34 -5.02 -0.21
N ARG A 101 -32.79 -4.08 0.64
CA ARG A 101 -32.06 -3.59 1.83
C ARG A 101 -31.58 -4.69 2.77
N LYS A 102 -32.36 -5.76 2.95
CA LYS A 102 -31.97 -6.92 3.80
C LYS A 102 -30.73 -7.62 3.24
N VAL A 103 -30.74 -7.93 1.94
CA VAL A 103 -29.60 -8.56 1.24
C VAL A 103 -28.40 -7.61 1.21
N ALA A 104 -28.63 -6.33 0.87
CA ALA A 104 -27.59 -5.30 0.90
C ALA A 104 -26.97 -5.12 2.31
N GLY A 105 -27.77 -5.29 3.37
CA GLY A 105 -27.31 -5.30 4.75
C GLY A 105 -26.44 -6.50 5.10
N VAL A 106 -26.75 -7.69 4.59
CA VAL A 106 -25.91 -8.89 4.74
C VAL A 106 -24.58 -8.71 3.99
N LEU A 107 -24.65 -8.30 2.72
CA LEU A 107 -23.45 -8.04 1.90
C LEU A 107 -22.58 -6.92 2.48
N GLY A 108 -23.20 -5.81 2.92
CA GLY A 108 -22.49 -4.72 3.58
C GLY A 108 -21.80 -5.16 4.87
N ARG A 109 -22.45 -6.03 5.68
CA ARG A 109 -21.81 -6.64 6.85
C ARG A 109 -20.65 -7.55 6.46
N PHE A 110 -20.77 -8.33 5.39
CA PHE A 110 -19.69 -9.17 4.87
C PHE A 110 -18.48 -8.33 4.42
N LEU A 111 -18.71 -7.18 3.76
CA LEU A 111 -17.66 -6.33 3.20
C LEU A 111 -17.02 -5.36 4.21
N PHE A 112 -17.83 -4.68 5.04
CA PHE A 112 -17.36 -3.62 5.95
C PHE A 112 -17.30 -4.08 7.43
N GLY A 113 -18.06 -5.10 7.80
CA GLY A 113 -18.23 -5.56 9.17
C GLY A 113 -19.44 -4.96 9.89
N SER A 114 -19.41 -4.95 11.23
CA SER A 114 -20.51 -4.42 12.03
C SER A 114 -20.64 -2.89 11.93
N ASN A 115 -19.50 -2.19 11.72
CA ASN A 115 -19.39 -0.74 11.72
C ASN A 115 -19.08 -0.20 10.31
N PHE A 116 -19.93 0.69 9.79
CA PHE A 116 -19.79 1.30 8.46
C PHE A 116 -19.10 2.68 8.48
N LEU A 117 -18.65 3.16 9.64
CA LEU A 117 -17.88 4.40 9.74
C LEU A 117 -16.62 4.33 8.88
N LYS A 118 -16.07 5.51 8.56
CA LYS A 118 -14.88 5.65 7.72
C LYS A 118 -13.66 4.97 8.37
N ASP A 119 -12.85 4.32 7.54
CA ASP A 119 -11.59 3.71 7.95
C ASP A 119 -10.55 4.79 8.30
N THR A 120 -9.84 4.57 9.40
CA THR A 120 -8.67 5.35 9.81
C THR A 120 -7.43 4.44 9.80
N PHE A 121 -6.26 5.00 9.56
CA PHE A 121 -5.00 4.25 9.34
C PHE A 121 -3.83 4.89 10.10
N SER A 122 -4.16 5.53 11.21
CA SER A 122 -3.23 6.26 12.05
C SER A 122 -2.18 5.32 12.66
N ILE A 123 -2.60 4.14 13.11
CA ILE A 123 -1.74 3.16 13.79
C ILE A 123 -0.91 2.38 12.77
N SER A 124 -1.50 1.95 11.66
CA SER A 124 -0.77 1.22 10.62
C SER A 124 0.32 2.07 9.98
N SER A 125 0.06 3.35 9.70
CA SER A 125 1.10 4.27 9.21
C SER A 125 2.23 4.49 10.23
N TRP A 126 1.88 4.54 11.52
CA TRP A 126 2.85 4.71 12.60
C TRP A 126 3.76 3.48 12.76
N LEU A 127 3.17 2.28 12.71
CA LEU A 127 3.91 1.01 12.72
C LEU A 127 4.80 0.88 11.49
N PHE A 128 4.23 1.12 10.31
CA PHE A 128 4.94 1.02 9.03
C PHE A 128 6.23 1.84 9.01
N ALA A 129 6.20 3.11 9.44
CA ALA A 129 7.40 3.95 9.44
C ALA A 129 8.54 3.38 10.30
N ARG A 130 8.21 2.71 11.40
CA ARG A 130 9.17 2.07 12.31
C ARG A 130 9.73 0.79 11.73
N PHE A 131 8.87 -0.05 11.17
CA PHE A 131 9.31 -1.23 10.45
C PHE A 131 10.17 -0.89 9.25
N LEU A 132 9.86 0.18 8.51
CA LEU A 132 10.68 0.67 7.41
C LEU A 132 12.05 1.17 7.92
N GLY A 133 12.09 1.84 9.07
CA GLY A 133 13.35 2.19 9.74
C GLY A 133 14.17 0.96 10.13
N LEU A 134 13.54 -0.09 10.68
CA LEU A 134 14.21 -1.36 11.00
C LEU A 134 14.77 -2.06 9.76
N VAL A 135 13.99 -2.12 8.68
CA VAL A 135 14.43 -2.66 7.38
C VAL A 135 15.63 -1.87 6.86
N GLY A 136 15.55 -0.54 6.90
CA GLY A 136 16.65 0.34 6.53
C GLY A 136 17.91 0.07 7.32
N LEU A 137 17.79 -0.06 8.65
CA LEU A 137 18.91 -0.36 9.53
C LEU A 137 19.56 -1.69 9.16
N ILE A 138 18.77 -2.75 8.92
CA ILE A 138 19.27 -4.05 8.48
C ILE A 138 20.00 -3.91 7.13
N ALA A 139 19.41 -3.22 6.16
CA ALA A 139 19.98 -3.04 4.83
C ALA A 139 21.31 -2.28 4.88
N PHE A 140 21.36 -1.13 5.56
CA PHE A 140 22.57 -0.32 5.66
C PHE A 140 23.67 -1.00 6.47
N LEU A 141 23.35 -1.63 7.62
CA LEU A 141 24.36 -2.35 8.40
C LEU A 141 24.91 -3.55 7.64
N SER A 142 24.05 -4.34 7.01
CA SER A 142 24.48 -5.46 6.17
C SER A 142 25.41 -5.00 5.06
N PHE A 143 25.07 -3.91 4.37
CA PHE A 143 25.91 -3.37 3.32
C PHE A 143 27.21 -2.76 3.86
N TRP A 144 27.18 -2.09 5.02
CA TRP A 144 28.38 -1.47 5.59
C TRP A 144 29.52 -2.49 5.76
N PHE A 145 29.23 -3.66 6.35
CA PHE A 145 30.23 -4.71 6.52
C PHE A 145 30.79 -5.25 5.19
N GLN A 146 30.03 -5.14 4.10
CA GLN A 146 30.44 -5.61 2.77
C GLN A 146 31.09 -4.50 1.92
N ALA A 147 30.79 -3.23 2.22
CA ALA A 147 31.17 -2.10 1.39
C ALA A 147 32.69 -1.98 1.19
N GLU A 148 33.48 -2.29 2.22
CA GLU A 148 34.94 -2.30 2.13
C GLU A 148 35.44 -3.30 1.07
N THR A 149 34.91 -4.52 1.07
CA THR A 149 35.33 -5.56 0.12
C THR A 149 34.71 -5.38 -1.27
N LEU A 150 33.50 -4.82 -1.35
CA LEU A 150 32.77 -4.73 -2.62
C LEU A 150 33.18 -3.50 -3.43
N ILE A 151 33.02 -2.31 -2.87
CA ILE A 151 33.01 -1.06 -3.65
C ILE A 151 34.00 0.00 -3.18
N SER A 152 34.72 -0.19 -2.08
CA SER A 152 35.75 0.76 -1.65
C SER A 152 36.91 0.87 -2.65
N SER A 153 37.85 1.77 -2.40
CA SER A 153 39.09 1.90 -3.20
C SER A 153 39.91 0.60 -3.32
N LYS A 154 39.76 -0.31 -2.35
CA LYS A 154 40.40 -1.64 -2.33
C LYS A 154 39.41 -2.77 -2.64
N GLY A 155 38.16 -2.43 -2.96
CA GLY A 155 37.10 -3.38 -3.25
C GLY A 155 37.27 -4.05 -4.62
N ILE A 156 36.42 -5.03 -4.88
CA ILE A 156 36.38 -5.75 -6.17
C ILE A 156 36.06 -4.79 -7.32
N ILE A 157 35.10 -3.88 -7.11
CA ILE A 157 34.67 -2.88 -8.11
C ILE A 157 34.59 -1.50 -7.43
N PRO A 158 35.70 -0.75 -7.39
CA PRO A 158 35.74 0.56 -6.74
C PRO A 158 34.70 1.52 -7.32
N PHE A 159 33.88 2.14 -6.46
CA PHE A 159 32.84 3.06 -6.90
C PHE A 159 33.41 4.29 -7.63
N SER A 160 34.65 4.67 -7.32
CA SER A 160 35.38 5.76 -8.00
C SER A 160 35.54 5.48 -9.49
N ASP A 161 35.72 4.21 -9.86
CA ASP A 161 35.97 3.82 -11.24
C ASP A 161 34.70 3.94 -12.09
N ASP A 162 33.53 3.53 -11.56
CA ASP A 162 32.22 3.78 -12.21
C ASP A 162 31.99 5.27 -12.44
N LEU A 163 32.17 6.09 -11.40
CA LEU A 163 31.99 7.54 -11.50
C LEU A 163 32.96 8.16 -12.52
N ASN A 164 34.23 7.74 -12.53
CA ASN A 164 35.21 8.24 -13.49
C ASN A 164 34.93 7.76 -14.92
N GLN A 165 34.45 6.53 -15.09
CA GLN A 165 33.99 6.01 -16.39
C GLN A 165 32.82 6.84 -16.92
N VAL A 166 31.77 7.07 -16.12
CA VAL A 166 30.61 7.90 -16.50
C VAL A 166 31.05 9.32 -16.86
N LYS A 167 31.91 9.94 -16.05
CA LYS A 167 32.47 11.27 -16.34
C LYS A 167 33.22 11.28 -17.68
N SER A 168 34.04 10.27 -17.93
CA SER A 168 34.82 10.15 -19.17
C SER A 168 33.94 9.90 -20.39
N TYR A 169 32.87 9.11 -20.25
CA TYR A 169 31.93 8.79 -21.32
C TYR A 169 31.13 10.02 -21.74
N ILE A 170 30.62 10.80 -20.78
CA ILE A 170 29.91 12.06 -21.04
C ILE A 170 30.82 13.05 -21.77
N PHE A 171 32.06 13.20 -21.30
CA PHE A 171 33.04 14.11 -21.91
C PHE A 171 33.41 13.67 -23.34
N LYS A 172 33.68 12.38 -23.57
CA LYS A 172 34.04 11.86 -24.89
C LYS A 172 32.88 11.89 -25.90
N SER A 173 31.66 11.70 -25.42
CA SER A 173 30.46 11.62 -26.26
C SER A 173 29.82 12.99 -26.53
N ASN A 174 30.40 14.08 -25.99
CA ASN A 174 29.84 15.45 -26.06
C ASN A 174 28.34 15.51 -25.68
N LEU A 175 27.93 14.70 -24.70
CA LEU A 175 26.54 14.66 -24.26
C LEU A 175 26.30 15.83 -23.30
N GLU A 176 25.28 16.66 -23.57
CA GLU A 176 24.80 17.72 -22.68
C GLU A 176 23.98 17.16 -21.49
N ILE A 177 24.38 16.00 -20.96
CA ILE A 177 23.68 15.32 -19.88
C ILE A 177 24.46 15.49 -18.59
N SER A 178 23.79 15.95 -17.53
CA SER A 178 24.40 16.08 -16.21
C SER A 178 24.82 14.71 -15.66
N LYS A 179 26.06 14.61 -15.17
CA LYS A 179 26.58 13.41 -14.48
C LYS A 179 25.69 12.95 -13.31
N TRP A 180 25.01 13.89 -12.66
CA TRP A 180 24.09 13.63 -11.55
C TRP A 180 22.78 12.97 -11.99
N LEU A 181 22.38 13.15 -13.26
CA LEU A 181 21.22 12.48 -13.81
C LEU A 181 21.54 11.02 -14.17
N VAL A 182 22.76 10.78 -14.67
CA VAL A 182 23.23 9.42 -15.02
C VAL A 182 23.55 8.59 -13.78
N ARG A 183 24.18 9.21 -12.78
CA ARG A 183 24.49 8.62 -11.46
C ARG A 183 24.05 9.59 -10.35
N PRO A 184 22.80 9.51 -9.87
CA PRO A 184 22.32 10.34 -8.78
C PRO A 184 22.92 9.89 -7.44
N SER A 185 24.17 10.28 -7.18
CA SER A 185 24.93 9.84 -6.01
C SER A 185 25.66 10.97 -5.31
N LEU A 186 25.54 11.02 -3.97
CA LEU A 186 26.33 11.90 -3.12
C LEU A 186 27.85 11.61 -3.18
N LEU A 187 28.26 10.45 -3.70
CA LEU A 187 29.67 10.07 -3.84
C LEU A 187 30.42 10.89 -4.91
N TRP A 188 29.70 11.69 -5.70
CA TRP A 188 30.31 12.72 -6.55
C TRP A 188 30.97 13.86 -5.78
N ILE A 189 30.58 14.09 -4.52
CA ILE A 189 31.14 15.17 -3.67
C ILE A 189 32.59 14.85 -3.30
N SER A 190 32.86 13.58 -2.95
CA SER A 190 34.19 13.09 -2.63
C SER A 190 34.28 11.60 -2.98
N GLN A 191 35.30 11.21 -3.74
CA GLN A 191 35.56 9.82 -4.10
C GLN A 191 36.53 9.15 -3.12
N THR A 192 36.25 9.27 -1.81
CA THR A 192 37.07 8.69 -0.74
C THR A 192 36.27 7.66 0.05
N ASP A 193 36.95 6.64 0.57
CA ASP A 193 36.33 5.59 1.40
C ASP A 193 35.69 6.16 2.67
N ILE A 194 36.27 7.22 3.23
CA ILE A 194 35.70 7.93 4.37
C ILE A 194 34.32 8.50 3.99
N TRP A 195 34.21 9.12 2.81
CA TRP A 195 32.94 9.70 2.37
C TRP A 195 31.89 8.62 2.08
N LEU A 196 32.30 7.48 1.50
CA LEU A 196 31.43 6.31 1.36
C LEU A 196 30.85 5.87 2.72
N ASN A 197 31.70 5.72 3.74
CA ASN A 197 31.27 5.37 5.09
C ASN A 197 30.35 6.43 5.71
N VAL A 198 30.61 7.73 5.46
CA VAL A 198 29.73 8.82 5.93
C VAL A 198 28.34 8.72 5.31
N VAL A 199 28.23 8.45 4.00
CA VAL A 199 26.93 8.28 3.33
C VAL A 199 26.17 7.08 3.93
N ILE A 200 26.83 5.96 4.15
CA ILE A 200 26.24 4.77 4.81
C ILE A 200 25.78 5.13 6.23
N LEU A 201 26.61 5.85 6.99
CA LEU A 201 26.30 6.26 8.37
C LEU A 201 25.10 7.20 8.44
N ILE A 202 24.93 8.11 7.47
CA ILE A 202 23.73 8.95 7.36
C ILE A 202 22.48 8.06 7.16
N GLY A 203 22.59 7.02 6.33
CA GLY A 203 21.55 6.00 6.16
C GLY A 203 21.18 5.26 7.46
N ILE A 204 22.19 4.88 8.25
CA ILE A 204 22.01 4.22 9.55
C ILE A 204 21.34 5.16 10.57
N CYS A 205 21.87 6.38 10.72
CA CYS A 205 21.31 7.37 11.63
C CYS A 205 19.87 7.75 11.26
N SER A 206 19.58 7.95 9.97
CA SER A 206 18.22 8.21 9.51
C SER A 206 17.27 7.03 9.78
N SER A 207 17.76 5.79 9.67
CA SER A 207 16.99 4.59 10.03
C SER A 207 16.63 4.58 11.53
N PHE A 208 17.57 4.94 12.42
CA PHE A 208 17.28 5.11 13.85
C PHE A 208 16.27 6.22 14.13
N LEU A 209 16.36 7.36 13.42
CA LEU A 209 15.38 8.44 13.53
C LEU A 209 13.98 7.96 13.14
N LEU A 210 13.84 7.16 12.08
CA LEU A 210 12.56 6.58 11.68
C LEU A 210 11.99 5.61 12.73
N ILE A 211 12.84 4.77 13.32
CA ILE A 211 12.44 3.87 14.42
C ILE A 211 11.96 4.67 15.64
N GLY A 212 12.69 5.75 15.99
CA GLY A 212 12.28 6.68 17.05
C GLY A 212 11.05 7.52 16.69
N GLY A 213 10.67 7.60 15.41
CA GLY A 213 9.63 8.50 14.92
C GLY A 213 10.03 9.97 14.98
N LEU A 214 11.33 10.28 14.97
CA LEU A 214 11.88 11.63 14.99
C LEU A 214 12.03 12.15 13.55
N ILE A 215 11.41 13.30 13.27
CA ILE A 215 11.47 14.01 11.99
C ILE A 215 11.32 13.07 10.78
N PRO A 216 10.26 12.25 10.71
CA PRO A 216 10.20 11.09 9.82
C PRO A 216 10.26 11.45 8.33
N HIS A 217 9.79 12.64 7.94
CA HIS A 217 9.88 13.13 6.56
C HIS A 217 11.33 13.38 6.11
N ILE A 218 12.17 14.01 6.95
CA ILE A 218 13.59 14.19 6.67
C ILE A 218 14.31 12.84 6.74
N ALA A 219 14.00 12.03 7.75
CA ALA A 219 14.66 10.74 7.93
C ALA A 219 14.44 9.81 6.72
N ILE A 220 13.21 9.68 6.19
CA ILE A 220 12.95 8.91 4.96
C ILE A 220 13.71 9.48 3.75
N MET A 221 13.75 10.80 3.58
CA MET A 221 14.49 11.41 2.47
C MET A 221 16.00 11.15 2.58
N LEU A 222 16.57 11.26 3.77
CA LEU A 222 17.97 10.93 4.01
C LEU A 222 18.26 9.46 3.76
N SER A 223 17.39 8.54 4.21
CA SER A 223 17.52 7.11 3.92
C SER A 223 17.46 6.86 2.41
N TRP A 224 16.51 7.46 1.70
CA TRP A 224 16.37 7.31 0.25
C TRP A 224 17.60 7.81 -0.51
N ILE A 225 18.03 9.05 -0.24
CA ILE A 225 19.20 9.66 -0.91
C ILE A 225 20.46 8.84 -0.64
N SER A 226 20.67 8.42 0.61
CA SER A 226 21.86 7.65 1.00
C SER A 226 21.88 6.28 0.33
N TYR A 227 20.75 5.56 0.34
CA TYR A 227 20.65 4.24 -0.28
C TYR A 227 20.78 4.32 -1.80
N LEU A 228 20.13 5.30 -2.44
CA LEU A 228 20.24 5.55 -3.88
C LEU A 228 21.68 5.85 -4.28
N SER A 229 22.37 6.68 -3.49
CA SER A 229 23.76 7.07 -3.76
C SER A 229 24.71 5.88 -3.82
N ILE A 230 24.44 4.85 -3.04
CA ILE A 230 25.24 3.64 -2.98
C ILE A 230 24.78 2.67 -4.08
N ALA A 231 23.47 2.45 -4.22
CA ALA A 231 22.91 1.48 -5.16
C ALA A 231 23.34 1.72 -6.61
N VAL A 232 23.32 2.98 -7.06
CA VAL A 232 23.63 3.32 -8.46
C VAL A 232 25.11 3.16 -8.86
N VAL A 233 26.02 3.02 -7.89
CA VAL A 233 27.47 2.84 -8.14
C VAL A 233 27.98 1.45 -7.72
N SER A 234 27.09 0.59 -7.23
CA SER A 234 27.45 -0.73 -6.68
C SER A 234 27.06 -1.87 -7.61
N GLU A 235 26.92 -1.64 -8.92
CA GLU A 235 26.63 -2.71 -9.87
C GLU A 235 27.81 -3.69 -9.94
N PRO A 236 27.58 -5.03 -9.87
CA PRO A 236 26.30 -5.73 -9.90
C PRO A 236 25.66 -6.05 -8.54
N PHE A 237 26.26 -5.61 -7.43
CA PHE A 237 25.92 -6.04 -6.07
C PHE A 237 24.59 -5.51 -5.51
N LEU A 238 24.18 -4.27 -5.83
CA LEU A 238 22.91 -3.66 -5.35
C LEU A 238 21.88 -3.42 -6.47
N ASN A 239 21.77 -4.39 -7.38
CA ASN A 239 20.81 -4.34 -8.50
C ASN A 239 19.73 -5.44 -8.39
N PHE A 240 19.43 -5.88 -7.17
CA PHE A 240 18.41 -6.89 -6.95
C PHE A 240 17.02 -6.26 -6.76
N GLN A 241 15.98 -7.08 -6.95
CA GLN A 241 14.58 -6.65 -6.85
C GLN A 241 14.24 -6.03 -5.48
N TRP A 242 14.91 -6.48 -4.41
CA TRP A 242 14.70 -5.92 -3.06
C TRP A 242 15.33 -4.53 -2.88
N ASP A 243 16.43 -4.23 -3.55
CA ASP A 243 17.07 -2.90 -3.50
C ASP A 243 16.17 -1.87 -4.20
N ALA A 244 15.64 -2.24 -5.37
CA ALA A 244 14.66 -1.44 -6.10
C ALA A 244 13.38 -1.23 -5.29
N LEU A 245 12.84 -2.29 -4.66
CA LEU A 245 11.65 -2.20 -3.81
C LEU A 245 11.88 -1.28 -2.60
N LEU A 246 13.06 -1.31 -1.99
CA LEU A 246 13.39 -0.43 -0.86
C LEU A 246 13.46 1.04 -1.28
N LEU A 247 14.07 1.34 -2.42
CA LEU A 247 14.09 2.68 -3.01
C LEU A 247 12.69 3.20 -3.34
N GLU A 248 11.86 2.38 -4.00
CA GLU A 248 10.46 2.71 -4.29
C GLU A 248 9.69 2.96 -2.98
N THR A 249 9.88 2.09 -1.98
CA THR A 249 9.19 2.20 -0.69
C THR A 249 9.57 3.49 0.03
N TYR A 250 10.85 3.82 0.13
CA TYR A 250 11.28 5.08 0.76
C TYR A 250 10.70 6.30 0.04
N PHE A 251 10.82 6.36 -1.29
CA PHE A 251 10.32 7.49 -2.07
C PHE A 251 8.81 7.68 -1.89
N LEU A 252 8.02 6.60 -2.00
CA LEU A 252 6.56 6.68 -1.84
C LEU A 252 6.15 6.98 -0.39
N SER A 253 6.92 6.51 0.59
CA SER A 253 6.66 6.76 2.01
C SER A 253 6.76 8.23 2.39
N PHE A 254 7.49 9.04 1.63
CA PHE A 254 7.52 10.50 1.81
C PHE A 254 6.12 11.14 1.80
N PHE A 255 5.24 10.65 0.92
CA PHE A 255 3.86 11.13 0.80
C PHE A 255 2.92 10.56 1.88
N LEU A 256 3.38 9.59 2.66
CA LEU A 256 2.64 8.96 3.74
C LEU A 256 2.99 9.58 5.11
N VAL A 257 4.28 9.76 5.39
CA VAL A 257 4.74 10.14 6.72
C VAL A 257 4.40 11.59 7.07
N PRO A 258 4.10 11.87 8.36
CA PRO A 258 3.70 13.20 8.77
C PRO A 258 4.88 14.17 8.86
N TRP A 259 4.60 15.43 8.55
CA TRP A 259 5.53 16.55 8.75
C TRP A 259 5.46 17.01 10.21
N LYS A 260 6.10 16.25 11.10
CA LYS A 260 6.17 16.52 12.53
C LYS A 260 7.59 16.30 13.05
N LEU A 261 7.96 16.96 14.15
CA LEU A 261 9.24 16.73 14.83
C LEU A 261 9.28 15.37 15.52
N HIS A 262 8.18 14.96 16.16
CA HIS A 262 8.07 13.65 16.79
C HIS A 262 6.70 13.04 16.51
N HIS A 263 6.71 11.87 15.87
CA HIS A 263 5.53 11.10 15.54
C HIS A 263 5.22 10.08 16.65
N ASN A 264 4.68 10.61 17.76
CA ASN A 264 4.30 9.81 18.92
C ASN A 264 2.93 9.12 18.74
N ARG A 265 2.74 7.98 19.42
CA ARG A 265 1.48 7.24 19.51
C ARG A 265 0.33 8.05 20.13
N ASN A 266 0.64 9.05 20.96
CA ASN A 266 -0.39 9.87 21.62
C ASN A 266 -1.00 10.95 20.71
N SER A 267 -0.40 11.23 19.54
CA SER A 267 -0.87 12.30 18.64
C SER A 267 -0.93 11.84 17.17
N LEU A 268 -1.50 10.64 16.98
CA LEU A 268 -1.65 10.05 15.66
C LEU A 268 -2.68 10.81 14.82
N ALA A 269 -2.27 11.15 13.62
CA ALA A 269 -3.14 11.71 12.59
C ALA A 269 -3.32 10.67 11.49
N ASN A 270 -4.48 10.72 10.84
CA ASN A 270 -4.70 9.89 9.67
C ASN A 270 -3.72 10.26 8.55
N PRO A 271 -3.04 9.29 7.93
CA PRO A 271 -2.09 9.57 6.86
C PRO A 271 -2.81 10.12 5.63
N PRO A 272 -2.11 10.92 4.80
CA PRO A 272 -2.62 11.37 3.51
C PRO A 272 -3.09 10.19 2.65
N ALA A 273 -4.20 10.38 1.94
CA ALA A 273 -4.76 9.32 1.10
C ALA A 273 -3.82 8.94 -0.05
N LEU A 274 -3.11 9.93 -0.62
CA LEU A 274 -2.17 9.73 -1.72
C LEU A 274 -1.06 8.74 -1.34
N GLY A 275 -0.33 9.00 -0.24
CA GLY A 275 0.75 8.12 0.22
C GLY A 275 0.28 6.69 0.51
N ARG A 276 -0.91 6.52 1.12
CA ARG A 276 -1.47 5.17 1.30
C ARG A 276 -1.73 4.47 -0.01
N TRP A 277 -2.40 5.13 -0.95
CA TRP A 277 -2.74 4.52 -2.24
C TRP A 277 -1.50 4.17 -3.04
N LEU A 278 -0.45 4.99 -3.00
CA LEU A 278 0.83 4.70 -3.62
C LEU A 278 1.46 3.42 -3.04
N LEU A 279 1.47 3.25 -1.72
CA LEU A 279 1.98 2.03 -1.08
C LEU A 279 1.09 0.80 -1.34
N TRP A 280 -0.23 0.97 -1.43
CA TRP A 280 -1.14 -0.12 -1.78
C TRP A 280 -0.96 -0.57 -3.23
N LEU A 281 -0.74 0.38 -4.14
CA LEU A 281 -0.39 0.09 -5.53
C LEU A 281 0.98 -0.58 -5.63
N LEU A 282 1.96 -0.17 -4.80
CA LEU A 282 3.25 -0.84 -4.72
C LEU A 282 3.11 -2.29 -4.23
N ALA A 283 2.34 -2.54 -3.18
CA ALA A 283 2.05 -3.89 -2.70
C ALA A 283 1.37 -4.75 -3.77
N PHE A 284 0.41 -4.18 -4.49
CA PHE A 284 -0.24 -4.85 -5.61
C PHE A 284 0.75 -5.16 -6.72
N LYS A 285 1.52 -4.17 -7.20
CA LYS A 285 2.55 -4.32 -8.24
C LYS A 285 3.49 -5.46 -7.88
N LEU A 286 4.06 -5.41 -6.68
CA LEU A 286 5.02 -6.41 -6.20
C LEU A 286 4.46 -7.84 -6.28
N MET A 287 3.28 -8.06 -5.68
CA MET A 287 2.70 -9.41 -5.63
C MET A 287 2.24 -9.88 -7.00
N PHE A 288 1.55 -9.01 -7.74
CA PHE A 288 0.98 -9.35 -9.04
C PHE A 288 2.06 -9.60 -10.10
N GLU A 289 3.08 -8.73 -10.20
CA GLU A 289 4.19 -8.94 -11.13
C GLU A 289 4.99 -10.19 -10.78
N SER A 290 5.20 -10.49 -9.48
CA SER A 290 5.82 -11.76 -9.04
C SER A 290 5.02 -12.99 -9.51
N GLY A 291 3.69 -12.91 -9.53
CA GLY A 291 2.84 -13.97 -10.04
C GLY A 291 2.88 -14.08 -11.56
N VAL A 292 2.73 -12.95 -12.28
CA VAL A 292 2.68 -12.92 -13.74
C VAL A 292 3.98 -13.41 -14.38
N VAL A 293 5.14 -13.02 -13.83
CA VAL A 293 6.45 -13.39 -14.40
C VAL A 293 6.65 -14.91 -14.47
N LYS A 294 6.06 -15.67 -13.54
CA LYS A 294 6.09 -17.15 -13.53
C LYS A 294 5.44 -17.74 -14.79
N PHE A 295 4.44 -17.06 -15.35
CA PHE A 295 3.76 -17.51 -16.55
C PHE A 295 4.35 -16.92 -17.83
N THR A 296 5.22 -15.91 -17.77
CA THR A 296 5.81 -15.26 -18.94
C THR A 296 7.29 -15.55 -19.14
N PHE A 297 7.96 -16.14 -18.15
CA PHE A 297 9.33 -16.62 -18.27
C PHE A 297 9.37 -18.04 -18.87
N TYR A 298 10.20 -18.26 -19.88
CA TYR A 298 10.39 -19.57 -20.53
C TYR A 298 11.87 -19.94 -20.52
N GLY A 299 12.14 -21.19 -20.17
CA GLY A 299 13.47 -21.78 -20.24
C GLY A 299 13.83 -22.22 -21.66
N GLU A 300 14.95 -22.94 -21.76
CA GLU A 300 15.40 -23.52 -23.03
C GLU A 300 14.32 -24.42 -23.65
N GLY A 301 14.18 -24.35 -24.97
CA GLY A 301 13.17 -25.12 -25.71
C GLY A 301 11.72 -24.69 -25.48
N GLY A 302 11.46 -23.54 -24.83
CA GLY A 302 10.11 -23.05 -24.55
C GLY A 302 9.43 -23.73 -23.34
N SER A 303 10.20 -24.45 -22.52
CA SER A 303 9.72 -25.08 -21.29
C SER A 303 9.35 -24.03 -20.23
N ASN A 304 8.34 -24.32 -19.40
CA ASN A 304 7.98 -23.45 -18.28
C ASN A 304 7.61 -24.30 -17.07
N ALA A 305 8.59 -24.50 -16.19
CA ALA A 305 8.44 -25.29 -14.97
C ALA A 305 7.36 -24.76 -14.00
N TRP A 306 7.03 -23.47 -14.05
CA TRP A 306 5.91 -22.92 -13.27
C TRP A 306 4.58 -23.43 -13.85
N ARG A 307 4.38 -23.31 -15.16
CA ARG A 307 3.18 -23.82 -15.85
C ARG A 307 3.03 -25.34 -15.70
N ASP A 308 4.15 -26.06 -15.75
CA ASP A 308 4.18 -27.51 -15.64
C ASP A 308 4.04 -28.01 -14.19
N LEU A 309 3.91 -27.11 -13.22
CA LEU A 309 3.81 -27.38 -11.79
C LEU A 309 5.01 -28.16 -11.20
N THR A 310 6.20 -27.96 -11.76
CA THR A 310 7.44 -28.62 -11.34
C THR A 310 8.46 -27.67 -10.70
N ALA A 311 8.19 -26.36 -10.69
CA ALA A 311 9.11 -25.35 -10.18
C ALA A 311 9.56 -25.60 -8.73
N LEU A 312 8.67 -26.06 -7.85
CA LEU A 312 9.01 -26.33 -6.45
C LEU A 312 9.83 -27.60 -6.24
N ASN A 313 9.94 -28.49 -7.23
CA ASN A 313 10.80 -29.69 -7.16
C ASN A 313 12.28 -29.34 -6.96
N TYR A 314 12.67 -28.11 -7.30
CA TYR A 314 14.04 -27.64 -7.10
C TYR A 314 14.16 -26.32 -6.36
N HIS A 315 13.05 -25.56 -6.23
CA HIS A 315 13.06 -24.25 -5.58
C HIS A 315 13.69 -24.26 -4.19
N PHE A 316 13.41 -25.28 -3.37
CA PHE A 316 13.85 -25.30 -1.97
C PHE A 316 15.37 -25.36 -1.80
N TRP A 317 16.12 -25.83 -2.80
CA TRP A 317 17.59 -25.82 -2.78
C TRP A 317 18.21 -24.80 -3.75
N THR A 318 17.44 -24.24 -4.69
CA THR A 318 17.90 -23.16 -5.60
C THR A 318 17.55 -21.75 -5.14
N GLN A 319 16.71 -21.60 -4.13
CA GLN A 319 16.34 -20.28 -3.60
C GLN A 319 17.51 -19.58 -2.87
N PRO A 320 17.45 -18.25 -2.67
CA PRO A 320 18.41 -17.51 -1.86
C PRO A 320 18.53 -18.06 -0.44
N ILE A 321 19.77 -18.39 -0.05
CA ILE A 321 20.20 -18.89 1.28
C ILE A 321 19.12 -19.80 1.90
N PRO A 322 19.00 -21.06 1.43
CA PRO A 322 18.02 -22.00 1.95
C PRO A 322 18.20 -22.20 3.45
N SER A 323 17.09 -22.23 4.19
CA SER A 323 17.11 -22.58 5.60
C SER A 323 17.26 -24.10 5.78
N TRP A 324 17.69 -24.52 6.97
CA TRP A 324 17.68 -25.94 7.35
C TRP A 324 16.30 -26.61 7.23
N ILE A 325 15.19 -25.85 7.29
CA ILE A 325 13.83 -26.37 7.10
C ILE A 325 13.60 -26.75 5.63
N SER A 326 14.21 -26.04 4.68
CA SER A 326 14.06 -26.36 3.25
C SER A 326 14.46 -27.78 2.89
N TYR A 327 15.48 -28.33 3.56
CA TYR A 327 15.85 -29.73 3.39
C TYR A 327 14.69 -30.68 3.71
N TYR A 328 13.97 -30.43 4.80
CA TYR A 328 12.84 -31.28 5.19
C TYR A 328 11.63 -31.09 4.27
N ILE A 329 11.40 -29.86 3.78
CA ILE A 329 10.31 -29.58 2.84
C ILE A 329 10.56 -30.28 1.51
N ASP A 330 11.80 -30.27 1.00
CA ASP A 330 12.21 -31.00 -0.22
C ASP A 330 11.95 -32.52 -0.15
N LYS A 331 11.93 -33.10 1.06
CA LYS A 331 11.62 -34.53 1.27
C LYS A 331 10.14 -34.84 1.35
N LEU A 332 9.26 -33.84 1.33
CA LEU A 332 7.83 -34.08 1.32
C LEU A 332 7.38 -34.67 -0.03
N PRO A 333 6.27 -35.43 -0.07
CA PRO A 333 5.71 -35.92 -1.32
C PRO A 333 5.35 -34.78 -2.28
N THR A 334 5.48 -35.01 -3.58
CA THR A 334 5.25 -34.00 -4.65
C THR A 334 3.86 -33.35 -4.65
N ILE A 335 2.88 -33.95 -3.94
CA ILE A 335 1.57 -33.33 -3.73
C ILE A 335 1.67 -32.03 -2.92
N PHE A 336 2.62 -31.95 -2.00
CA PHE A 336 2.89 -30.75 -1.20
C PHE A 336 3.48 -29.64 -2.07
N ASP A 337 4.40 -29.97 -2.98
CA ASP A 337 4.95 -29.00 -3.94
C ASP A 337 3.85 -28.42 -4.83
N LYS A 338 3.01 -29.27 -5.42
CA LYS A 338 1.89 -28.81 -6.24
C LYS A 338 0.91 -27.94 -5.44
N ALA A 339 0.59 -28.33 -4.21
CA ALA A 339 -0.30 -27.55 -3.34
C ALA A 339 0.31 -26.19 -2.95
N ALA A 340 1.59 -26.15 -2.57
CA ALA A 340 2.31 -24.93 -2.24
C ALA A 340 2.43 -23.99 -3.45
N LEU A 341 2.58 -24.55 -4.65
CA LEU A 341 2.63 -23.80 -5.89
C LEU A 341 1.27 -23.19 -6.26
N ILE A 342 0.17 -23.95 -6.13
CA ILE A 342 -1.19 -23.41 -6.29
C ILE A 342 -1.46 -22.30 -5.26
N PHE A 343 -1.05 -22.51 -4.02
CA PHE A 343 -1.17 -21.48 -2.97
C PHE A 343 -0.36 -20.23 -3.31
N THR A 344 0.85 -20.38 -3.86
CA THR A 344 1.68 -19.29 -4.36
C THR A 344 0.94 -18.48 -5.42
N TYR A 345 0.36 -19.13 -6.44
CA TYR A 345 -0.45 -18.44 -7.46
C TYR A 345 -1.67 -17.74 -6.88
N PHE A 346 -2.34 -18.36 -5.92
CA PHE A 346 -3.47 -17.73 -5.25
C PHE A 346 -3.04 -16.43 -4.54
N CYS A 347 -1.94 -16.47 -3.78
CA CYS A 347 -1.41 -15.33 -3.05
C CYS A 347 -0.83 -14.23 -3.95
N GLU A 348 -0.24 -14.58 -5.08
CA GLU A 348 0.40 -13.61 -5.97
C GLU A 348 -0.54 -13.06 -7.04
N ILE A 349 -1.52 -13.82 -7.50
CA ILE A 349 -2.40 -13.39 -8.60
C ILE A 349 -3.77 -12.95 -8.08
N ILE A 350 -4.39 -13.70 -7.17
CA ILE A 350 -5.80 -13.43 -6.79
C ILE A 350 -5.88 -12.50 -5.58
N ILE A 351 -5.15 -12.82 -4.52
CA ILE A 351 -5.17 -12.08 -3.26
C ILE A 351 -4.87 -10.57 -3.39
N PRO A 352 -3.94 -10.10 -4.26
CA PRO A 352 -3.63 -8.67 -4.34
C PRO A 352 -4.80 -7.83 -4.81
N PHE A 353 -5.72 -8.36 -5.63
CA PHE A 353 -6.92 -7.61 -6.03
C PHE A 353 -7.77 -7.19 -4.84
N PHE A 354 -7.82 -8.01 -3.78
CA PHE A 354 -8.57 -7.72 -2.56
C PHE A 354 -8.04 -6.51 -1.77
N ILE A 355 -6.83 -6.02 -2.07
CA ILE A 355 -6.31 -4.75 -1.53
C ILE A 355 -7.26 -3.59 -1.81
N PHE A 356 -7.88 -3.57 -2.99
CA PHE A 356 -8.75 -2.49 -3.47
C PHE A 356 -10.20 -2.60 -2.99
N PHE A 357 -10.55 -3.70 -2.33
CA PHE A 357 -11.90 -3.96 -1.86
C PHE A 357 -12.16 -3.37 -0.47
N PRO A 358 -13.43 -3.38 0.00
CA PRO A 358 -13.77 -2.94 1.34
C PRO A 358 -13.00 -3.64 2.45
N ARG A 359 -13.02 -2.99 3.61
CA ARG A 359 -12.23 -3.28 4.80
C ARG A 359 -11.95 -4.77 5.08
N ARG A 360 -12.97 -5.64 5.09
CA ARG A 360 -12.77 -7.05 5.43
C ARG A 360 -11.96 -7.82 4.40
N LEU A 361 -12.21 -7.59 3.12
CA LEU A 361 -11.45 -8.21 2.03
C LEU A 361 -10.02 -7.66 1.99
N ARG A 362 -9.83 -6.35 2.23
CA ARG A 362 -8.49 -5.76 2.35
C ARG A 362 -7.69 -6.34 3.51
N ARG A 363 -8.31 -6.51 4.69
CA ARG A 363 -7.68 -7.18 5.84
C ARG A 363 -7.34 -8.64 5.54
N PHE A 364 -8.25 -9.35 4.88
CA PHE A 364 -8.02 -10.73 4.44
C PHE A 364 -6.80 -10.81 3.52
N SER A 365 -6.70 -9.89 2.55
CA SER A 365 -5.52 -9.75 1.69
C SER A 365 -4.25 -9.54 2.49
N ALA A 366 -4.25 -8.56 3.41
CA ALA A 366 -3.09 -8.26 4.26
C ALA A 366 -2.62 -9.49 5.07
N ILE A 367 -3.56 -10.22 5.68
CA ILE A 367 -3.23 -11.43 6.46
C ILE A 367 -2.63 -12.50 5.56
N PHE A 368 -3.26 -12.81 4.42
CA PHE A 368 -2.76 -13.84 3.50
C PHE A 368 -1.37 -13.49 2.95
N LEU A 369 -1.15 -12.23 2.55
CA LEU A 369 0.14 -11.78 2.06
C LEU A 369 1.22 -11.86 3.16
N ILE A 370 0.92 -11.44 4.39
CA ILE A 370 1.87 -11.55 5.50
C ILE A 370 2.18 -13.03 5.81
N THR A 371 1.17 -13.89 5.87
CA THR A 371 1.36 -15.34 6.05
C THR A 371 2.23 -15.92 4.94
N PHE A 372 1.99 -15.54 3.68
CA PHE A 372 2.81 -15.97 2.56
C PHE A 372 4.26 -15.55 2.71
N GLN A 373 4.54 -14.29 3.07
CA GLN A 373 5.90 -13.81 3.32
C GLN A 373 6.59 -14.51 4.49
N LEU A 374 5.85 -14.83 5.56
CA LEU A 374 6.38 -15.60 6.69
C LEU A 374 6.73 -17.04 6.31
N LEU A 375 5.92 -17.70 5.48
CA LEU A 375 6.21 -19.04 4.97
C LEU A 375 7.47 -19.04 4.08
N ILE A 376 7.65 -18.00 3.25
CA ILE A 376 8.88 -17.83 2.47
C ILE A 376 10.08 -17.68 3.42
N LEU A 377 10.01 -16.81 4.44
CA LEU A 377 11.07 -16.63 5.43
C LEU A 377 11.46 -17.90 6.19
N LEU A 378 10.49 -18.79 6.44
CA LEU A 378 10.76 -20.07 7.11
C LEU A 378 11.60 -21.01 6.23
N SER A 379 11.41 -20.96 4.91
CA SER A 379 12.10 -21.85 3.97
C SER A 379 13.40 -21.24 3.41
N GLY A 380 13.45 -19.94 3.14
CA GLY A 380 14.62 -19.28 2.56
C GLY A 380 14.83 -17.87 3.10
N ASN A 381 16.06 -17.37 2.97
CA ASN A 381 16.42 -16.02 3.41
C ASN A 381 16.73 -15.12 2.21
N TYR A 382 15.80 -14.22 1.92
CA TYR A 382 15.87 -13.22 0.85
C TYR A 382 16.34 -11.85 1.38
N GLY A 383 17.21 -11.85 2.39
CA GLY A 383 17.68 -10.65 3.07
C GLY A 383 16.53 -9.91 3.77
N PHE A 384 16.39 -8.63 3.48
CA PHE A 384 15.33 -7.80 4.05
C PHE A 384 14.03 -7.79 3.24
N PHE A 385 13.97 -8.49 2.10
CA PHE A 385 12.86 -8.44 1.15
C PHE A 385 11.50 -8.80 1.77
N ASN A 386 11.41 -9.94 2.45
CA ASN A 386 10.14 -10.39 3.00
C ASN A 386 9.69 -9.48 4.16
N ILE A 387 10.63 -9.01 4.99
CA ILE A 387 10.34 -8.09 6.11
C ILE A 387 9.83 -6.75 5.56
N LEU A 388 10.44 -6.23 4.49
CA LEU A 388 9.97 -5.04 3.79
C LEU A 388 8.56 -5.23 3.22
N THR A 389 8.30 -6.37 2.59
CA THR A 389 6.98 -6.69 2.03
C THR A 389 5.91 -6.77 3.12
N ILE A 390 6.23 -7.39 4.26
CA ILE A 390 5.36 -7.43 5.45
C ILE A 390 5.10 -6.00 5.95
N ALA A 391 6.14 -5.16 6.05
CA ALA A 391 5.99 -3.76 6.46
C ALA A 391 5.00 -3.03 5.55
N ILE A 392 5.12 -3.15 4.23
CA ILE A 392 4.17 -2.54 3.28
C ILE A 392 2.75 -3.08 3.52
N CYS A 393 2.58 -4.40 3.74
CA CYS A 393 1.27 -5.01 4.00
C CYS A 393 0.61 -4.48 5.29
N ILE A 394 1.38 -4.05 6.31
CA ILE A 394 0.82 -3.44 7.53
C ILE A 394 -0.05 -2.22 7.20
N THR A 395 0.27 -1.48 6.13
CA THR A 395 -0.49 -0.28 5.71
C THR A 395 -1.92 -0.58 5.25
N LEU A 396 -2.27 -1.85 5.02
CA LEU A 396 -3.59 -2.30 4.61
C LEU A 396 -4.58 -2.40 5.79
N PHE A 397 -4.07 -2.51 7.02
CA PHE A 397 -4.88 -2.59 8.23
C PHE A 397 -5.38 -1.21 8.65
N ASP A 398 -6.69 -1.13 8.94
CA ASP A 398 -7.30 0.02 9.57
C ASP A 398 -7.25 -0.07 11.10
N ASP A 399 -7.37 1.07 11.78
CA ASP A 399 -7.23 1.16 13.23
C ASP A 399 -8.28 0.33 13.99
N GLN A 400 -9.45 0.04 13.41
CA GLN A 400 -10.44 -0.79 14.09
C GLN A 400 -10.00 -2.26 14.20
N PHE A 401 -9.08 -2.71 13.35
CA PHE A 401 -8.46 -4.02 13.49
C PHE A 401 -7.37 -3.97 14.56
N LEU A 402 -6.47 -3.00 14.45
CA LEU A 402 -5.28 -2.91 15.29
C LEU A 402 -5.62 -2.62 16.76
N ASN A 403 -6.64 -1.80 17.03
CA ASN A 403 -7.13 -1.54 18.40
C ASN A 403 -7.80 -2.74 19.07
N LYS A 404 -8.19 -3.77 18.32
CA LYS A 404 -8.74 -5.00 18.92
C LYS A 404 -7.68 -6.02 19.30
N VAL A 405 -6.49 -5.89 18.70
CA VAL A 405 -5.37 -6.82 18.85
C VAL A 405 -4.34 -6.29 19.85
N SER A 406 -4.26 -4.97 20.01
CA SER A 406 -3.55 -4.30 21.11
C SER A 406 -4.36 -4.32 22.40
#